data_AF-A0AAP2RCJ3-F1
#
_entry.id   AF-A0AAP2RCJ3-F1
#
_cell.length_a   1.000
_cell.length_b   1.000
_cell.length_c   1.000
_cell.angle_alpha   90.00
_cell.angle_beta   90.00
_cell.angle_gamma   90.00
#
_symmetry.space_group_name_H-M   'P 1'
#
loop_
_entity.id
_entity.type
_entity.pdbx_description
1 polymer ?
#
loop_
_entity_poly.entity_id
_entity_poly.type
_entity_poly.pdbx_seq_one_letter_code
_entity_poly.pdbx_strand_id
1 'polypeptide(L)'
;MDKFLAAISAVAIILIAAGAGMLIMFGDDVKTTPVATPTPKPSGNPWDSIPVYTISGAEDIAKKFVTDDETFKFDGMIDTLNVNGVQATVPCGYDVIVEFNCSYGGYGDRTGNTVTDAITPHKAVISILRNNVTAAVLDETYDMVTEKYLKA
;
A
#
# COMPACT_ATOMS: atom_id res chain seq x y z
N MET A 1 -29.85 6.58 -14.49
CA MET A 1 -29.76 6.08 -15.86
C MET A 1 -28.51 6.58 -16.55
N ASP A 2 -27.37 5.92 -16.52
CA ASP A 2 -26.76 4.85 -15.72
C ASP A 2 -25.42 4.68 -16.41
N LYS A 3 -24.29 4.81 -15.71
CA LYS A 3 -23.03 4.12 -16.05
C LYS A 3 -22.26 3.80 -14.77
N PHE A 4 -22.98 3.19 -13.83
CA PHE A 4 -22.40 2.27 -12.86
C PHE A 4 -22.52 0.86 -13.48
N LEU A 5 -21.48 0.03 -13.32
CA LEU A 5 -21.39 -1.40 -13.68
C LEU A 5 -21.17 -1.78 -15.16
N ALA A 6 -19.96 -2.30 -15.43
CA ALA A 6 -19.58 -3.46 -16.25
C ALA A 6 -18.15 -3.20 -16.75
N ALA A 7 -17.11 -3.92 -16.34
CA ALA A 7 -17.05 -5.37 -16.31
C ALA A 7 -15.99 -5.86 -15.32
N ILE A 8 -16.45 -6.66 -14.36
CA ILE A 8 -15.71 -7.81 -13.84
C ILE A 8 -15.95 -8.94 -14.85
N SER A 9 -14.93 -9.69 -15.29
CA SER A 9 -14.96 -11.17 -15.35
C SER A 9 -13.79 -11.80 -16.12
N ALA A 10 -13.18 -12.78 -15.43
CA ALA A 10 -12.65 -14.05 -15.92
C ALA A 10 -11.27 -14.12 -16.61
N VAL A 11 -10.32 -14.60 -15.80
CA VAL A 11 -9.21 -15.49 -16.14
C VAL A 11 -9.70 -16.71 -16.95
N ALA A 12 -9.02 -17.06 -18.04
CA ALA A 12 -8.95 -18.42 -18.57
C ALA A 12 -7.64 -18.67 -19.35
N ILE A 13 -6.90 -19.67 -18.88
CA ILE A 13 -5.63 -20.22 -19.37
C ILE A 13 -5.86 -21.08 -20.63
N ILE A 14 -5.04 -20.98 -21.69
CA ILE A 14 -4.73 -22.11 -22.60
C ILE A 14 -3.28 -22.01 -23.14
N LEU A 15 -2.46 -23.03 -22.82
CA LEU A 15 -1.18 -23.43 -23.44
C LEU A 15 -1.45 -24.28 -24.69
N ILE A 16 -1.01 -23.94 -25.92
CA ILE A 16 -0.70 -24.93 -27.00
C ILE A 16 0.34 -24.39 -28.03
N ALA A 17 1.45 -25.13 -28.13
CA ALA A 17 2.31 -25.56 -29.26
C ALA A 17 2.74 -24.67 -30.45
N ALA A 18 4.06 -24.72 -30.68
CA ALA A 18 4.84 -24.83 -31.93
C ALA A 18 4.20 -24.47 -33.30
N GLY A 19 4.86 -23.56 -34.03
CA GLY A 19 4.70 -23.46 -35.49
C GLY A 19 5.00 -22.07 -36.04
N ALA A 20 5.82 -22.02 -37.09
CA ALA A 20 6.30 -20.78 -37.71
C ALA A 20 5.20 -19.98 -38.43
N GLY A 21 5.27 -18.65 -38.27
CA GLY A 21 4.94 -17.65 -39.29
C GLY A 21 3.49 -17.14 -39.36
N MET A 22 3.25 -15.91 -38.84
CA MET A 22 2.32 -14.94 -39.46
C MET A 22 2.56 -13.54 -38.87
N LEU A 23 2.85 -12.57 -39.74
CA LEU A 23 2.90 -11.14 -39.44
C LEU A 23 1.47 -10.59 -39.43
N ILE A 24 1.02 -10.02 -38.32
CA ILE A 24 -0.11 -9.10 -38.28
C ILE A 24 0.37 -7.82 -37.59
N MET A 25 0.37 -6.73 -38.35
CA MET A 25 0.63 -5.38 -37.89
C MET A 25 -0.59 -4.82 -37.13
N PHE A 26 -0.30 -3.79 -36.32
CA PHE A 26 -1.18 -2.88 -35.56
C PHE A 26 -1.37 -3.18 -34.07
N GLY A 27 -0.77 -2.29 -33.28
CA GLY A 27 -1.04 -2.06 -31.86
C GLY A 27 0.05 -1.13 -31.36
N ASP A 28 -0.27 0.15 -31.17
CA ASP A 28 0.67 1.19 -30.76
C ASP A 28 1.51 0.76 -29.56
N ASP A 29 2.77 0.39 -29.82
CA ASP A 29 3.79 0.33 -28.79
C ASP A 29 4.01 1.77 -28.31
N VAL A 30 3.23 2.20 -27.31
CA VAL A 30 3.83 3.10 -26.32
C VAL A 30 4.92 2.28 -25.65
N LYS A 31 6.09 2.27 -26.30
CA LYS A 31 7.36 2.04 -25.63
C LYS A 31 7.44 3.13 -24.57
N THR A 32 6.91 2.86 -23.39
CA THR A 32 7.42 3.50 -22.19
C THR A 32 8.85 3.00 -22.06
N THR A 33 9.75 3.65 -22.80
CA THR A 33 11.15 3.68 -22.39
C THR A 33 11.12 4.02 -20.90
N PRO A 34 11.69 3.19 -20.01
CA PRO A 34 11.86 3.63 -18.64
C PRO A 34 12.62 4.94 -18.74
N VAL A 35 11.98 6.03 -18.29
CA VAL A 35 12.61 7.33 -18.21
C VAL A 35 13.82 7.08 -17.33
N ALA A 36 15.01 7.02 -17.94
CA ALA A 36 16.26 6.97 -17.22
C ALA A 36 16.26 8.22 -16.35
N THR A 37 15.97 8.04 -15.07
CA THR A 37 16.07 9.12 -14.09
C THR A 37 17.50 9.61 -14.19
N PRO A 38 17.76 10.91 -14.42
CA PRO A 38 19.12 11.41 -14.34
C PRO A 38 19.60 11.09 -12.92
N THR A 39 20.57 10.18 -12.80
CA THR A 39 21.18 9.87 -11.51
C THR A 39 21.84 11.14 -11.01
N PRO A 40 21.39 11.73 -9.89
CA PRO A 40 22.07 12.89 -9.34
C PRO A 40 23.50 12.46 -8.95
N LYS A 41 24.48 13.28 -9.33
CA LYS A 41 25.86 13.14 -8.89
C LYS A 41 25.87 13.09 -7.36
N PRO A 42 26.45 12.06 -6.71
CA PRO A 42 26.43 11.94 -5.26
C PRO A 42 27.14 13.14 -4.63
N SER A 43 26.48 13.85 -3.70
CA SER A 43 27.01 15.08 -3.10
C SER A 43 28.07 14.81 -2.03
N GLY A 44 28.40 13.54 -1.79
CA GLY A 44 29.35 13.11 -0.76
C GLY A 44 28.79 13.21 0.66
N ASN A 45 27.49 13.51 0.81
CA ASN A 45 26.81 13.35 2.08
C ASN A 45 26.43 11.86 2.28
N PRO A 46 26.49 11.31 3.51
CA PRO A 46 26.14 9.91 3.76
C PRO A 46 24.66 9.56 3.53
N TRP A 47 23.81 10.56 3.29
CA TRP A 47 22.35 10.45 3.20
C TRP A 47 21.79 10.47 1.76
N ASP A 48 22.65 10.61 0.74
CA ASP A 48 22.28 10.73 -0.68
C ASP A 48 21.94 9.40 -1.38
N SER A 49 22.06 8.27 -0.68
CA SER A 49 21.94 6.94 -1.28
C SER A 49 20.51 6.46 -1.49
N ILE A 50 19.50 7.28 -1.20
CA ILE A 50 18.09 6.90 -1.35
C ILE A 50 17.36 7.92 -2.24
N PRO A 51 16.92 7.56 -3.46
CA PRO A 51 16.01 8.40 -4.22
C PRO A 51 14.59 8.19 -3.69
N VAL A 52 14.33 8.58 -2.44
CA VAL A 52 13.10 8.21 -1.71
C VAL A 52 12.23 9.44 -1.53
N TYR A 53 11.49 9.74 -2.58
CA TYR A 53 10.27 10.56 -2.59
C TYR A 53 9.42 10.08 -3.78
N THR A 54 9.23 8.76 -3.89
CA THR A 54 8.45 8.13 -4.94
C THR A 54 7.19 7.52 -4.34
N ILE A 55 6.14 7.36 -5.15
CA ILE A 55 4.91 6.68 -4.75
C ILE A 55 5.23 5.28 -4.21
N SER A 56 6.00 4.48 -4.96
CA SER A 56 6.42 3.14 -4.54
C SER A 56 7.16 3.15 -3.19
N GLY A 57 8.02 4.14 -2.94
CA GLY A 57 8.70 4.24 -1.63
C GLY A 57 7.73 4.55 -0.49
N ALA A 58 6.71 5.38 -0.73
CA ALA A 58 5.68 5.65 0.26
C ALA A 58 4.83 4.40 0.57
N GLU A 59 4.51 3.59 -0.44
CA GLU A 59 3.81 2.31 -0.27
C GLU A 59 4.59 1.33 0.62
N ASP A 60 5.89 1.17 0.34
CA ASP A 60 6.76 0.27 1.11
C ASP A 60 6.88 0.72 2.57
N ILE A 61 7.03 2.03 2.80
CA ILE A 61 7.07 2.60 4.17
C ILE A 61 5.74 2.37 4.89
N ALA A 62 4.61 2.61 4.22
CA ALA A 62 3.28 2.45 4.81
C ALA A 62 2.98 0.98 5.16
N LYS A 63 3.26 0.04 4.24
CA LYS A 63 3.12 -1.40 4.49
C LYS A 63 3.97 -1.84 5.67
N LYS A 64 5.24 -1.42 5.68
CA LYS A 64 6.15 -1.76 6.77
C LYS A 64 5.64 -1.22 8.11
N PHE A 65 5.20 0.04 8.15
CA PHE A 65 4.64 0.65 9.36
C PHE A 65 3.43 -0.14 9.87
N VAL A 66 2.47 -0.46 8.99
CA VAL A 66 1.29 -1.24 9.35
C VAL A 66 1.68 -2.63 9.88
N THR A 67 2.61 -3.33 9.23
CA THR A 67 3.03 -4.68 9.69
C THR A 67 3.79 -4.66 11.01
N ASP A 68 4.38 -3.52 11.37
CA ASP A 68 5.09 -3.34 12.64
C ASP A 68 4.19 -2.82 13.79
N ASP A 69 2.97 -2.38 13.49
CA ASP A 69 1.97 -1.92 14.46
C ASP A 69 1.44 -3.05 15.34
N GLU A 70 1.08 -2.74 16.60
CA GLU A 70 0.61 -3.73 17.55
C GLU A 70 -0.72 -4.37 17.13
N THR A 71 -1.61 -3.63 16.45
CA THR A 71 -2.86 -4.16 15.91
C THR A 71 -2.60 -5.28 14.91
N PHE A 72 -1.69 -5.04 13.96
CA PHE A 72 -1.36 -6.03 12.94
C PHE A 72 -0.54 -7.19 13.52
N LYS A 73 0.41 -6.94 14.41
CA LYS A 73 1.22 -7.99 15.04
C LYS A 73 0.39 -8.96 15.86
N PHE A 74 -0.68 -8.48 16.49
CA PHE A 74 -1.53 -9.31 17.33
C PHE A 74 -2.19 -10.42 16.51
N ASP A 75 -2.78 -10.09 15.36
CA ASP A 75 -3.61 -11.03 14.59
C ASP A 75 -3.87 -10.62 13.12
N GLY A 76 -3.05 -9.75 12.56
CA GLY A 76 -3.13 -9.28 11.19
C GLY A 76 -2.82 -10.37 10.15
N MET A 77 -3.57 -10.36 9.05
CA MET A 77 -3.49 -11.34 7.98
C MET A 77 -2.70 -10.78 6.78
N ILE A 78 -1.44 -11.20 6.64
CA ILE A 78 -0.51 -10.67 5.62
C ILE A 78 -0.98 -10.86 4.17
N ASP A 79 -1.75 -11.91 3.90
CA ASP A 79 -2.35 -12.19 2.59
C ASP A 79 -3.47 -11.20 2.20
N THR A 80 -3.97 -10.43 3.16
CA THR A 80 -4.99 -9.39 2.96
C THR A 80 -4.43 -7.98 2.93
N LEU A 81 -3.13 -7.80 3.25
CA LEU A 81 -2.49 -6.49 3.28
C LEU A 81 -2.38 -5.90 1.87
N ASN A 82 -3.12 -4.81 1.62
CA ASN A 82 -3.13 -4.15 0.32
C ASN A 82 -3.02 -2.63 0.46
N VAL A 83 -2.37 -1.99 -0.52
CA VAL A 83 -2.42 -0.53 -0.68
C VAL A 83 -3.55 -0.21 -1.66
N ASN A 84 -4.55 0.52 -1.18
CA ASN A 84 -5.72 0.89 -1.96
C ASN A 84 -5.63 2.31 -2.54
N GLY A 85 -4.65 3.11 -2.11
CA GLY A 85 -4.43 4.44 -2.67
C GLY A 85 -3.18 5.12 -2.14
N VAL A 86 -2.59 5.96 -2.98
CA VAL A 86 -1.52 6.88 -2.61
C VAL A 86 -1.85 8.25 -3.17
N GLN A 87 -1.87 9.25 -2.31
CA GLN A 87 -2.14 10.63 -2.68
C GLN A 87 -0.97 11.52 -2.26
N ALA A 88 -0.37 12.23 -3.21
CA ALA A 88 0.59 13.28 -2.88
C ALA A 88 -0.14 14.47 -2.24
N THR A 89 0.35 14.93 -1.09
CA THR A 89 -0.27 16.03 -0.32
C THR A 89 0.53 17.31 -0.42
N VAL A 90 1.85 17.20 -0.30
CA VAL A 90 2.84 18.28 -0.42
C VAL A 90 4.09 17.74 -1.11
N PRO A 91 5.05 18.58 -1.55
CA PRO A 91 6.33 18.06 -2.04
C PRO A 91 6.97 17.14 -1.00
N CYS A 92 7.29 15.90 -1.41
CA CYS A 92 7.82 14.84 -0.55
C CYS A 92 6.85 14.36 0.55
N GLY A 93 5.54 14.63 0.40
CA GLY A 93 4.49 14.24 1.34
C GLY A 93 3.41 13.40 0.66
N TYR A 94 2.99 12.32 1.33
CA TYR A 94 2.01 11.36 0.83
C TYR A 94 1.06 10.93 1.93
N ASP A 95 -0.21 10.75 1.59
CA ASP A 95 -1.14 9.92 2.37
C ASP A 95 -1.31 8.58 1.64
N VAL A 96 -1.13 7.49 2.37
CA VAL A 96 -1.24 6.13 1.84
C VAL A 96 -2.38 5.42 2.57
N ILE A 97 -3.31 4.86 1.80
CA ILE A 97 -4.43 4.06 2.30
C ILE A 97 -4.01 2.59 2.25
N VAL A 98 -3.89 1.98 3.42
CA VAL A 98 -3.56 0.56 3.57
C VAL A 98 -4.77 -0.15 4.18
N GLU A 99 -5.18 -1.26 3.57
CA GLU A 99 -6.24 -2.11 4.10
C GLU A 99 -5.69 -3.50 4.44
N PHE A 100 -6.21 -4.09 5.49
CA PHE A 100 -5.88 -5.45 5.93
C PHE A 100 -6.98 -5.99 6.83
N ASN A 101 -7.00 -7.30 7.03
CA ASN A 101 -7.90 -7.96 7.97
C ASN A 101 -7.13 -8.45 9.20
N CYS A 102 -7.79 -8.42 10.34
CA CYS A 102 -7.38 -9.08 11.58
C CYS A 102 -8.33 -10.23 11.91
N SER A 103 -7.83 -11.25 12.60
CA SER A 103 -8.64 -12.42 12.99
C SER A 103 -9.63 -12.11 14.11
N TYR A 104 -9.36 -11.08 14.91
CA TYR A 104 -10.18 -10.60 16.01
C TYR A 104 -10.36 -9.08 15.93
N GLY A 105 -11.47 -8.60 16.50
CA GLY A 105 -11.74 -7.17 16.58
C GLY A 105 -10.86 -6.44 17.61
N GLY A 106 -10.68 -5.13 17.40
CA GLY A 106 -10.01 -4.21 18.33
C GLY A 106 -8.75 -3.57 17.76
N TYR A 107 -8.04 -2.81 18.59
CA TYR A 107 -6.84 -2.04 18.21
C TYR A 107 -5.73 -2.22 19.24
N GLY A 108 -4.47 -2.11 18.79
CA GLY A 108 -3.27 -2.26 19.60
C GLY A 108 -3.06 -3.67 20.17
N ASP A 109 -2.18 -3.76 21.16
CA ASP A 109 -1.97 -5.00 21.93
C ASP A 109 -3.20 -5.28 22.81
N ARG A 110 -3.76 -6.47 22.60
CA ARG A 110 -4.97 -6.96 23.28
C ARG A 110 -4.69 -8.16 24.17
N THR A 111 -3.42 -8.42 24.49
CA THR A 111 -3.01 -9.54 25.34
C THR A 111 -3.74 -9.46 26.69
N GLY A 112 -4.49 -10.52 27.02
CA GLY A 112 -5.24 -10.62 28.27
C GLY A 112 -6.65 -10.02 28.24
N ASN A 113 -7.09 -9.44 27.12
CA ASN A 113 -8.45 -8.96 26.94
C ASN A 113 -9.33 -10.04 26.29
N THR A 114 -10.64 -10.01 26.59
CA THR A 114 -11.63 -10.77 25.81
C THR A 114 -11.80 -10.08 24.46
N VAL A 115 -11.51 -10.78 23.37
CA VAL A 115 -11.63 -10.28 22.00
C VAL A 115 -12.86 -10.86 21.29
N THR A 116 -13.29 -10.21 20.21
CA THR A 116 -14.38 -10.71 19.36
C THR A 116 -13.85 -11.67 18.32
N ASP A 117 -14.39 -12.90 18.26
CA ASP A 117 -14.05 -13.92 17.25
C ASP A 117 -14.70 -13.61 15.90
N ALA A 118 -14.22 -12.56 15.23
CA ALA A 118 -14.69 -12.16 13.92
C ALA A 118 -13.56 -11.54 13.10
N ILE A 119 -13.42 -11.98 11.84
CA ILE A 119 -12.55 -11.33 10.87
C ILE A 119 -12.95 -9.87 10.76
N THR A 120 -12.05 -8.98 11.12
CA THR A 120 -12.29 -7.54 11.20
C THR A 120 -11.48 -6.83 10.12
N PRO A 121 -12.11 -6.20 9.13
CA PRO A 121 -11.41 -5.37 8.16
C PRO A 121 -11.00 -4.05 8.77
N HIS A 122 -9.79 -3.62 8.47
CA HIS A 122 -9.20 -2.37 8.92
C HIS A 122 -8.71 -1.53 7.74
N LYS A 123 -8.82 -0.20 7.88
CA LYS A 123 -8.36 0.81 6.93
C LYS A 123 -7.46 1.81 7.66
N ALA A 124 -6.17 1.77 7.36
CA ALA A 124 -5.17 2.70 7.86
C ALA A 124 -4.91 3.83 6.86
N VAL A 125 -4.86 5.07 7.34
CA VAL A 125 -4.36 6.23 6.59
C VAL A 125 -3.01 6.62 7.18
N ILE A 126 -1.95 6.42 6.40
CA ILE A 126 -0.57 6.67 6.80
C ILE A 126 -0.06 7.93 6.10
N SER A 127 0.22 8.99 6.87
CA SER A 127 0.82 10.22 6.37
C SER A 127 2.34 10.14 6.49
N ILE A 128 3.02 10.29 5.36
CA ILE A 128 4.47 10.21 5.24
C ILE A 128 4.99 11.55 4.75
N LEU A 129 5.96 12.12 5.46
CA LEU A 129 6.70 13.29 5.02
C LEU A 129 8.20 13.00 5.07
N ARG A 130 8.85 13.16 3.93
CA ARG A 130 10.27 12.88 3.76
C ARG A 130 10.70 11.55 4.39
N ASN A 131 9.98 10.49 4.04
CA ASN A 131 10.25 9.10 4.41
C ASN A 131 10.04 8.78 5.89
N ASN A 132 9.44 9.70 6.63
CA ASN A 132 9.05 9.49 8.01
C ASN A 132 7.53 9.45 8.08
N VAL A 133 6.98 8.46 8.78
CA VAL A 133 5.56 8.46 9.13
C VAL A 133 5.35 9.57 10.16
N THR A 134 4.50 10.54 9.82
CA THR A 134 4.18 11.68 10.69
C THR A 134 2.82 11.56 11.36
N ALA A 135 1.93 10.77 10.79
CA ALA A 135 0.65 10.40 11.38
C ALA A 135 0.21 9.05 10.81
N ALA A 136 -0.54 8.29 11.61
CA ALA A 136 -1.14 7.04 11.18
C ALA A 136 -2.44 6.82 11.95
N VAL A 137 -3.54 6.73 11.21
CA VAL A 137 -4.88 6.61 11.79
C VAL A 137 -5.55 5.36 11.24
N LEU A 138 -5.97 4.48 12.14
CA LEU A 138 -6.69 3.25 11.86
C LEU A 138 -8.19 3.46 12.10
N ASP A 139 -9.00 3.15 11.10
CA ASP A 139 -10.47 3.20 11.13
C ASP A 139 -11.05 4.52 11.64
N GLU A 140 -10.34 5.62 11.38
CA GLU A 140 -10.71 6.99 11.83
C GLU A 140 -10.86 7.10 13.36
N THR A 141 -10.39 6.10 14.11
CA THR A 141 -10.71 5.87 15.51
C THR A 141 -9.47 5.73 16.39
N TYR A 142 -8.39 5.16 15.84
CA TYR A 142 -7.19 4.82 16.61
C TYR A 142 -5.95 5.47 15.99
N ASP A 143 -5.16 6.13 16.82
CA ASP A 143 -3.86 6.67 16.47
C ASP A 143 -2.80 5.60 16.69
N MET A 144 -2.25 5.10 15.58
CA MET A 144 -1.25 4.03 15.54
C MET A 144 0.15 4.52 15.97
N VAL A 145 0.41 5.83 15.95
CA VAL A 145 1.71 6.38 16.38
C VAL A 145 1.77 6.47 17.89
N THR A 146 0.66 6.85 18.52
CA THR A 146 0.57 7.04 19.97
C THR A 146 -0.12 5.89 20.70
N GLU A 147 -0.60 4.89 19.95
CA GLU A 147 -1.32 3.70 20.44
C GLU A 147 -2.56 4.06 21.28
N LYS A 148 -3.36 5.01 20.80
CA LYS A 148 -4.49 5.59 21.56
C LYS A 148 -5.73 5.84 20.70
N TYR A 149 -6.90 5.74 21.31
CA TYR A 149 -8.14 6.20 20.70
C TYR A 149 -8.13 7.73 20.47
N LEU A 150 -8.55 8.16 19.29
CA LEU A 150 -8.66 9.57 18.91
C LEU A 150 -9.83 10.29 19.58
N LYS A 151 -10.88 9.55 19.93
CA LYS A 151 -12.04 10.05 20.69
C LYS A 151 -12.26 9.14 21.89
N ALA A 152 -12.19 9.74 23.09
CA ALA A 152 -12.59 9.13 24.35
C ALA A 152 -14.06 9.44 24.65
#